data_AF-A0AAD1DTN5-F1
#
_entry.id   AF-A0AAD1DTN5-F1
#
_cell.length_a   1.000
_cell.length_b   1.000
_cell.length_c   1.000
_cell.angle_alpha   90.00
_cell.angle_beta   90.00
_cell.angle_gamma   90.00
#
_symmetry.space_group_name_H-M   'P 1'
#
loop_
_entity.id
_entity.type
_entity.pdbx_description
1 polymer ?
#
loop_
_entity_poly.entity_id
_entity_poly.type
_entity_poly.pdbx_seq_one_letter_code
_entity_poly.pdbx_strand_id
1 'polypeptide(L)'
;MLLRIWTIEEIETEILKAKKGRQNFPRTLEFPFSERYKNIVTQIKSTEISSETIIYDSVEAANENKDFHWPDHWCFAENGQGDRWLLNGSNFVFFYNHDDDESLEPMYITFEQWLQMAFVIRQLDEYCNESETLEESVKQRFYEVLHTIHPRLSENFPFSVP
;
A
#
# COMPACT_ATOMS: atom_id res chain seq x y z
N MET A 1 -22.72 4.54 -3.44
CA MET A 1 -21.40 5.01 -3.90
C MET A 1 -20.86 4.08 -4.99
N LEU A 2 -20.12 4.60 -5.97
CA LEU A 2 -19.42 3.77 -6.96
C LEU A 2 -17.92 3.69 -6.61
N LEU A 3 -17.52 2.61 -5.93
CA LEU A 3 -16.10 2.27 -5.79
C LEU A 3 -15.53 1.97 -7.18
N ARG A 4 -14.44 2.65 -7.54
CA ARG A 4 -13.73 2.43 -8.80
C ARG A 4 -12.25 2.17 -8.58
N ILE A 5 -11.68 1.34 -9.44
CA ILE A 5 -10.23 1.15 -9.53
C ILE A 5 -9.67 2.33 -10.32
N TRP A 6 -8.79 3.12 -9.70
CA TRP A 6 -8.06 4.16 -10.40
C TRP A 6 -6.98 3.54 -11.28
N THR A 7 -6.72 4.16 -12.42
CA THR A 7 -5.53 3.84 -13.22
C THR A 7 -4.27 4.25 -12.47
N ILE A 8 -3.14 3.61 -12.79
CA ILE A 8 -1.87 3.94 -12.15
C ILE A 8 -1.46 5.38 -12.45
N GLU A 9 -1.78 5.88 -13.65
CA GLU A 9 -1.52 7.25 -14.06
C GLU A 9 -2.35 8.27 -13.24
N GLU A 10 -3.61 7.97 -12.93
CA GLU A 10 -4.45 8.79 -12.04
C GLU A 10 -3.86 8.82 -10.62
N ILE A 11 -3.47 7.65 -10.10
CA ILE A 11 -2.89 7.52 -8.74
C ILE A 11 -1.57 8.27 -8.65
N GLU A 12 -0.67 8.09 -9.61
CA GLU A 12 0.61 8.82 -9.65
C GLU A 12 0.39 10.32 -9.70
N THR A 13 -0.53 10.78 -10.54
CA THR A 13 -0.88 12.20 -10.62
C THR A 13 -1.33 12.72 -9.26
N GLU A 14 -2.17 11.98 -8.54
CA GLU A 14 -2.68 12.36 -7.23
C GLU A 14 -1.59 12.40 -6.16
N ILE A 15 -0.86 11.30 -5.99
CA ILE A 15 0.21 11.16 -4.99
C ILE A 15 1.29 12.23 -5.22
N LEU A 16 1.61 12.50 -6.48
CA LEU A 16 2.61 13.48 -6.85
C LEU A 16 2.09 14.92 -6.84
N LYS A 17 0.85 15.24 -6.47
CA LYS A 17 0.45 16.65 -6.29
C LYS A 17 1.25 17.36 -5.22
N ALA A 18 1.62 16.62 -4.16
CA ALA A 18 2.38 17.13 -3.02
C ALA A 18 3.90 17.02 -3.20
N LYS A 19 4.42 17.05 -4.47
CA LYS A 19 5.85 16.83 -4.75
C LYS A 19 6.75 17.63 -3.80
N LYS A 20 7.80 16.97 -3.34
CA LYS A 20 8.95 17.64 -2.72
C LYS A 20 10.20 17.46 -3.58
N GLY A 21 11.27 18.11 -3.13
CA GLY A 21 12.60 17.91 -3.72
C GLY A 21 12.96 16.42 -3.71
N ARG A 22 13.53 15.95 -4.82
CA ARG A 22 13.85 14.54 -5.01
C ARG A 22 14.88 14.07 -3.97
N GLN A 23 14.54 13.02 -3.22
CA GLN A 23 15.44 12.34 -2.31
C GLN A 23 15.67 10.94 -2.87
N ASN A 24 16.93 10.56 -3.14
CA ASN A 24 17.22 9.24 -3.70
C ASN A 24 17.60 8.27 -2.58
N PHE A 25 17.43 6.98 -2.85
CA PHE A 25 17.95 5.91 -2.01
C PHE A 25 19.48 6.00 -1.82
N PRO A 26 20.02 5.45 -0.72
CA PRO A 26 21.46 5.27 -0.55
C PRO A 26 22.09 4.51 -1.73
N ARG A 27 23.26 4.95 -2.19
CA ARG A 27 23.96 4.32 -3.34
C ARG A 27 24.40 2.88 -3.08
N THR A 28 24.51 2.49 -1.82
CA THR A 28 24.92 1.16 -1.38
C THR A 28 23.76 0.17 -1.29
N LEU A 29 22.53 0.61 -1.57
CA LEU A 29 21.35 -0.22 -1.51
C LEU A 29 21.19 -1.03 -2.80
N GLU A 30 21.25 -2.35 -2.71
CA GLU A 30 21.25 -3.28 -3.86
C GLU A 30 19.91 -4.00 -4.06
N PHE A 31 18.79 -3.43 -3.61
CA PHE A 31 17.47 -4.03 -3.82
C PHE A 31 16.94 -3.75 -5.25
N PRO A 32 16.39 -4.74 -5.97
CA PRO A 32 16.00 -4.62 -7.38
C PRO A 32 14.64 -3.94 -7.54
N PHE A 33 14.53 -2.68 -7.12
CA PHE A 33 13.29 -1.91 -7.21
C PHE A 33 12.77 -1.76 -8.65
N SER A 34 11.45 -1.81 -8.82
CA SER A 34 10.81 -1.34 -10.05
C SER A 34 11.10 0.15 -10.27
N GLU A 35 11.20 0.57 -11.53
CA GLU A 35 11.43 1.99 -11.87
C GLU A 35 10.28 2.87 -11.38
N ARG A 36 9.05 2.34 -11.38
CA ARG A 36 7.87 3.06 -10.94
C ARG A 36 7.90 3.32 -9.43
N TYR A 37 8.20 2.30 -8.62
CA TYR A 37 8.38 2.46 -7.18
C TYR A 37 9.42 3.54 -6.88
N LYS A 38 10.62 3.43 -7.47
CA LYS A 38 11.71 4.43 -7.33
C LYS A 38 11.24 5.83 -7.71
N ASN A 39 10.54 5.98 -8.82
CA ASN A 39 10.07 7.29 -9.28
C ASN A 39 9.11 7.96 -8.28
N ILE A 40 8.17 7.21 -7.71
CA ILE A 40 7.18 7.73 -6.76
C ILE A 40 7.84 8.09 -5.43
N VAL A 41 8.47 7.12 -4.76
CA VAL A 41 8.94 7.27 -3.36
C VAL A 41 10.11 8.24 -3.22
N THR A 42 10.81 8.55 -4.31
CA THR A 42 11.88 9.57 -4.30
C THR A 42 11.36 11.00 -4.48
N GLN A 43 10.07 11.20 -4.80
CA GLN A 43 9.47 12.51 -5.07
C GLN A 43 8.39 12.93 -4.06
N ILE A 44 8.02 12.06 -3.14
CA ILE A 44 7.03 12.30 -2.11
C ILE A 44 7.69 12.46 -0.74
N LYS A 45 6.90 12.91 0.23
CA LYS A 45 7.10 12.51 1.63
C LYS A 45 6.28 11.27 1.91
N SER A 46 6.61 10.57 2.99
CA SER A 46 5.69 9.55 3.50
C SER A 46 4.30 10.13 3.68
N THR A 47 3.32 9.41 3.15
CA THR A 47 1.98 9.94 2.90
C THR A 47 0.96 8.88 3.30
N GLU A 48 0.04 9.28 4.16
CA GLU A 48 -1.19 8.54 4.41
C GLU A 48 -2.10 8.65 3.17
N ILE A 49 -2.35 7.51 2.52
CA ILE A 49 -3.27 7.39 1.39
C ILE A 49 -4.68 7.10 1.90
N SER A 50 -4.79 6.24 2.91
CA SER A 50 -6.05 5.82 3.54
C SER A 50 -5.80 5.51 5.01
N SER A 51 -6.87 5.28 5.79
CA SER A 51 -6.83 4.89 7.20
C SER A 51 -5.84 3.76 7.49
N GLU A 52 -5.81 2.76 6.62
CA GLU A 52 -4.91 1.61 6.74
C GLU A 52 -3.61 1.71 5.94
N THR A 53 -3.36 2.76 5.14
CA THR A 53 -2.21 2.76 4.23
C THR A 53 -1.39 4.04 4.26
N ILE A 54 -0.16 3.92 4.75
CA ILE A 54 0.87 4.96 4.74
C ILE A 54 2.02 4.46 3.87
N ILE A 55 2.22 5.09 2.71
CA ILE A 55 3.39 4.81 1.87
C ILE A 55 4.59 5.61 2.36
N TYR A 56 5.75 4.97 2.46
CA TYR A 56 6.99 5.65 2.81
C TYR A 56 7.62 6.40 1.64
N ASP A 57 8.24 7.54 1.94
CA ASP A 57 9.27 8.08 1.07
C ASP A 57 10.56 7.24 1.12
N SER A 58 11.46 7.50 0.18
CA SER A 58 12.71 6.76 0.04
C SER A 58 13.62 6.83 1.27
N VAL A 59 13.54 7.89 2.08
CA VAL A 59 14.40 8.07 3.27
C VAL A 59 13.84 7.27 4.43
N GLU A 60 12.54 7.35 4.65
CA GLU A 60 11.87 6.58 5.70
C GLU A 60 11.93 5.09 5.42
N ALA A 61 11.62 4.66 4.19
CA ALA A 61 11.78 3.25 3.80
C ALA A 61 13.22 2.76 4.04
N ALA A 62 14.24 3.57 3.70
CA ALA A 62 15.64 3.19 3.94
C ALA A 62 16.03 3.15 5.42
N ASN A 63 15.31 3.85 6.30
CA ASN A 63 15.54 3.78 7.75
C ASN A 63 14.83 2.57 8.34
N GLU A 64 13.57 2.33 8.00
CA GLU A 64 12.80 1.17 8.47
C GLU A 64 13.54 -0.14 8.17
N ASN A 65 14.09 -0.28 6.96
CA ASN A 65 14.83 -1.49 6.57
C ASN A 65 16.22 -1.65 7.19
N LYS A 66 16.70 -0.70 8.03
CA LYS A 66 17.91 -0.92 8.83
C LYS A 66 17.62 -1.81 10.04
N ASP A 67 16.43 -1.64 10.61
CA ASP A 67 16.03 -2.31 11.84
C ASP A 67 15.11 -3.53 11.53
N PHE A 68 14.34 -3.46 10.43
CA PHE A 68 13.44 -4.52 9.99
C PHE A 68 14.16 -5.61 9.18
N HIS A 69 14.41 -6.77 9.79
CA HIS A 69 15.28 -7.81 9.23
C HIS A 69 14.54 -8.90 8.43
N TRP A 70 14.20 -8.60 7.18
CA TRP A 70 13.83 -9.59 6.17
C TRP A 70 14.75 -9.45 4.94
N PRO A 71 15.86 -10.19 4.84
CA PRO A 71 16.95 -9.91 3.89
C PRO A 71 16.54 -9.81 2.42
N ASP A 72 15.52 -10.58 2.02
CA ASP A 72 15.02 -10.63 0.64
C ASP A 72 13.79 -9.74 0.40
N HIS A 73 13.39 -8.96 1.42
CA HIS A 73 12.21 -8.12 1.38
C HIS A 73 12.52 -6.67 1.76
N TRP A 74 11.67 -5.76 1.30
CA TRP A 74 11.82 -4.34 1.47
C TRP A 74 10.53 -3.73 2.01
N CYS A 75 10.56 -3.28 3.25
CA CYS A 75 9.46 -2.55 3.88
C CYS A 75 9.24 -1.20 3.19
N PHE A 76 8.04 -0.95 2.70
CA PHE A 76 7.72 0.26 1.93
C PHE A 76 6.48 1.01 2.38
N ALA A 77 5.69 0.42 3.28
CA ALA A 77 4.48 1.03 3.82
C ALA A 77 4.09 0.42 5.17
N GLU A 78 3.22 1.12 5.90
CA GLU A 78 2.61 0.67 7.16
C GLU A 78 1.17 1.13 7.29
N ASN A 79 0.45 0.63 8.30
CA ASN A 79 -0.89 1.09 8.65
C ASN A 79 -0.94 2.08 9.83
N GLY A 80 0.23 2.45 10.38
CA GLY A 80 0.34 3.34 11.54
C GLY A 80 0.10 2.67 12.90
N GLN A 81 -0.14 1.36 12.93
CA GLN A 81 -0.36 0.57 14.16
C GLN A 81 0.69 -0.51 14.39
N GLY A 82 1.62 -0.70 13.46
CA GLY A 82 2.71 -1.68 13.56
C GLY A 82 2.76 -2.64 12.38
N ASP A 83 1.64 -2.84 11.68
CA ASP A 83 1.60 -3.70 10.50
C ASP A 83 2.38 -3.06 9.35
N ARG A 84 2.99 -3.89 8.52
CA ARG A 84 3.88 -3.46 7.43
C ARG A 84 3.52 -4.13 6.12
N TRP A 85 3.81 -3.43 5.03
CA TRP A 85 3.89 -4.03 3.69
C TRP A 85 5.31 -4.08 3.18
N LEU A 86 5.65 -5.21 2.60
CA LEU A 86 6.98 -5.47 2.07
C LEU A 86 6.91 -5.88 0.60
N LEU A 87 7.92 -5.47 -0.17
CA LEU A 87 8.18 -5.97 -1.52
C LEU A 87 9.24 -7.06 -1.47
N ASN A 88 9.12 -8.11 -2.29
CA ASN A 88 10.26 -8.95 -2.61
C ASN A 88 10.98 -8.46 -3.88
N GLY A 89 12.12 -9.08 -4.20
CA GLY A 89 12.88 -8.73 -5.41
C GLY A 89 12.17 -8.97 -6.75
N SER A 90 10.98 -9.60 -6.73
CA SER A 90 10.10 -9.79 -7.90
C SER A 90 8.91 -8.82 -7.91
N ASN A 91 8.92 -7.77 -7.07
CA ASN A 91 7.86 -6.75 -6.97
C ASN A 91 6.52 -7.28 -6.45
N PHE A 92 6.49 -8.44 -5.78
CA PHE A 92 5.30 -8.94 -5.09
C PHE A 92 5.23 -8.41 -3.68
N VAL A 93 4.00 -8.08 -3.25
CA VAL A 93 3.70 -7.53 -1.94
C VAL A 93 3.37 -8.63 -0.94
N PHE A 94 3.89 -8.45 0.25
CA PHE A 94 3.64 -9.24 1.44
C PHE A 94 3.11 -8.34 2.54
N PHE A 95 2.25 -8.91 3.39
CA PHE A 95 1.75 -8.25 4.59
C PHE A 95 2.42 -8.87 5.81
N TYR A 96 2.89 -8.01 6.70
CA TYR A 96 3.43 -8.38 7.99
C TYR A 96 2.45 -7.92 9.06
N ASN A 97 1.92 -8.87 9.82
CA ASN A 97 1.03 -8.61 10.95
C ASN A 97 1.87 -8.50 12.24
N HIS A 98 1.83 -7.34 12.89
CA HIS A 98 2.59 -7.11 14.12
C HIS A 98 2.02 -7.89 15.31
N ASP A 99 0.71 -8.16 15.30
CA ASP A 99 0.00 -8.81 16.40
C ASP A 99 -0.07 -10.34 16.26
N ASP A 100 0.28 -10.91 15.10
CA ASP A 100 0.13 -12.34 14.81
C ASP A 100 1.42 -13.02 14.27
N ASP A 101 2.10 -13.73 15.18
CA ASP A 101 3.30 -14.57 14.95
C ASP A 101 4.45 -13.87 14.19
N GLU A 102 4.38 -12.54 14.02
CA GLU A 102 5.29 -11.75 13.18
C GLU A 102 5.47 -12.36 11.78
N SER A 103 4.41 -12.99 11.27
CA SER A 103 4.45 -13.75 10.02
C SER A 103 4.34 -12.85 8.80
N LEU A 104 4.98 -13.28 7.70
CA LEU A 104 5.01 -12.54 6.44
C LEU A 104 4.16 -13.27 5.40
N GLU A 105 2.94 -12.76 5.15
CA GLU A 105 1.96 -13.41 4.28
C GLU A 105 1.97 -12.83 2.86
N PRO A 106 2.00 -13.68 1.81
CA PRO A 106 1.94 -13.20 0.43
C PRO A 106 0.54 -12.69 0.07
N MET A 107 0.45 -11.44 -0.40
CA MET A 107 -0.80 -10.86 -0.91
C MET A 107 -1.06 -11.20 -2.38
N TYR A 108 -0.06 -11.72 -3.10
CA TYR A 108 -0.10 -12.02 -4.54
C TYR A 108 -0.48 -10.84 -5.43
N ILE A 109 -0.12 -9.63 -5.00
CA ILE A 109 -0.29 -8.39 -5.78
C ILE A 109 1.05 -7.70 -6.01
N THR A 110 1.13 -6.89 -7.05
CA THR A 110 2.29 -6.00 -7.29
C THR A 110 2.16 -4.70 -6.50
N PHE A 111 3.24 -3.91 -6.47
CA PHE A 111 3.22 -2.55 -5.92
C PHE A 111 2.12 -1.67 -6.55
N GLU A 112 1.93 -1.75 -7.86
CA GLU A 112 0.88 -1.02 -8.58
C GLU A 112 -0.52 -1.43 -8.14
N GLN A 113 -0.76 -2.73 -7.96
CA GLN A 113 -2.03 -3.24 -7.47
C GLN A 113 -2.25 -2.87 -5.99
N TRP A 114 -1.18 -2.78 -5.18
CA TRP A 114 -1.25 -2.27 -3.82
C TRP A 114 -1.67 -0.79 -3.79
N LEU A 115 -1.13 0.04 -4.69
CA LEU A 115 -1.57 1.43 -4.84
C LEU A 115 -3.05 1.52 -5.22
N GLN A 116 -3.53 0.66 -6.11
CA GLN A 116 -4.94 0.58 -6.46
C GLN A 116 -5.81 0.20 -5.25
N MET A 117 -5.38 -0.81 -4.49
CA MET A 117 -6.04 -1.21 -3.25
C MET A 117 -6.10 -0.05 -2.25
N ALA A 118 -4.99 0.63 -1.98
CA ALA A 118 -4.92 1.78 -1.08
C ALA A 118 -5.93 2.88 -1.45
N PHE A 119 -6.07 3.19 -2.75
CA PHE A 119 -7.05 4.17 -3.23
C PHE A 119 -8.50 3.68 -3.20
N VAL A 120 -8.74 2.37 -3.21
CA VAL A 120 -10.07 1.79 -2.97
C VAL A 120 -10.42 1.86 -1.49
N ILE A 121 -9.47 1.59 -0.59
CA ILE A 121 -9.65 1.78 0.87
C ILE A 121 -9.97 3.25 1.16
N ARG A 122 -9.24 4.19 0.55
CA ARG A 122 -9.53 5.63 0.70
C ARG A 122 -10.97 5.99 0.32
N GLN A 123 -11.49 5.45 -0.79
CA GLN A 123 -12.88 5.68 -1.19
C GLN A 123 -13.89 5.09 -0.18
N LEU A 124 -13.55 3.95 0.45
CA LEU A 124 -14.35 3.38 1.53
C LEU A 124 -14.31 4.28 2.78
N ASP A 125 -13.14 4.78 3.17
CA ASP A 125 -12.99 5.72 4.29
C ASP A 125 -13.83 6.99 4.08
N GLU A 126 -13.76 7.57 2.88
CA GLU A 126 -14.56 8.73 2.49
C GLU A 126 -16.07 8.48 2.67
N TYR A 127 -16.55 7.30 2.27
CA TYR A 127 -17.95 6.93 2.47
C TYR A 127 -18.34 6.73 3.92
N CYS A 128 -17.50 6.08 4.71
CA CYS A 128 -17.72 5.87 6.14
C CYS A 128 -17.72 7.21 6.91
N ASN A 129 -16.96 8.21 6.45
CA ASN A 129 -16.98 9.55 7.02
C ASN A 129 -18.27 10.33 6.70
N GLU A 130 -18.90 10.05 5.55
CA GLU A 130 -20.13 10.72 5.12
C GLU A 130 -21.41 10.00 5.57
N SER A 131 -21.33 8.71 5.89
CA SER A 131 -22.49 7.86 6.19
C SER A 131 -22.48 7.37 7.63
N GLU A 132 -23.62 7.46 8.34
CA GLU A 132 -23.74 6.95 9.72
C GLU A 132 -23.66 5.41 9.82
N THR A 133 -23.83 4.70 8.70
CA THR A 133 -23.84 3.24 8.67
C THR A 133 -23.25 2.73 7.35
N LEU A 134 -22.39 1.72 7.42
CA LEU A 134 -21.89 1.04 6.23
C LEU A 134 -22.94 0.05 5.72
N GLU A 135 -23.50 0.32 4.54
CA GLU A 135 -24.42 -0.60 3.89
C GLU A 135 -23.71 -1.89 3.44
N GLU A 136 -24.34 -3.04 3.66
CA GLU A 136 -23.83 -4.35 3.21
C GLU A 136 -23.56 -4.38 1.69
N SER A 137 -24.36 -3.63 0.92
CA SER A 137 -24.18 -3.49 -0.53
C SER A 137 -22.83 -2.85 -0.89
N VAL A 138 -22.35 -1.90 -0.09
CA VAL A 138 -21.07 -1.21 -0.26
C VAL A 138 -19.92 -2.13 0.16
N LYS A 139 -20.09 -2.87 1.26
CA LYS A 139 -19.13 -3.88 1.72
C LYS A 139 -18.92 -4.98 0.68
N GLN A 140 -20.01 -5.55 0.15
CA GLN A 140 -19.96 -6.51 -0.94
C GLN A 140 -19.26 -5.92 -2.17
N ARG A 141 -19.57 -4.68 -2.52
CA ARG A 141 -18.94 -4.00 -3.65
C ARG A 141 -17.44 -3.78 -3.45
N PHE A 142 -17.01 -3.48 -2.23
CA PHE A 142 -15.59 -3.33 -1.90
C PHE A 142 -14.82 -4.62 -2.19
N TYR A 143 -15.31 -5.77 -1.70
CA TYR A 143 -14.67 -7.06 -1.97
C TYR A 143 -14.69 -7.45 -3.47
N GLU A 144 -15.76 -7.13 -4.21
CA GLU A 144 -15.80 -7.31 -5.67
C GLU A 144 -14.73 -6.49 -6.39
N VAL A 145 -14.49 -5.25 -5.94
CA VAL A 145 -13.46 -4.39 -6.50
C VAL A 145 -12.06 -4.93 -6.19
N LEU A 146 -11.81 -5.40 -4.97
CA LEU A 146 -10.54 -6.06 -4.62
C LEU A 146 -10.31 -7.31 -5.48
N HIS A 147 -11.32 -8.15 -5.67
CA HIS A 147 -11.25 -9.32 -6.54
C HIS A 147 -10.92 -8.96 -8.00
N THR A 148 -11.40 -7.80 -8.46
CA THR A 148 -11.11 -7.29 -9.81
C THR A 148 -9.65 -6.82 -9.94
N ILE A 149 -9.06 -6.26 -8.87
CA ILE A 149 -7.62 -5.92 -8.85
C ILE A 149 -6.78 -7.20 -8.95
N HIS A 150 -7.11 -8.20 -8.13
CA HIS A 150 -6.52 -9.54 -8.22
C HIS A 150 -7.46 -10.59 -7.58
N PRO A 151 -7.64 -11.78 -8.20
CA PRO A 151 -8.64 -12.75 -7.75
C PRO A 151 -8.52 -13.21 -6.29
N ARG A 152 -7.29 -13.21 -5.74
CA ARG A 152 -7.01 -13.60 -4.35
C ARG A 152 -7.03 -12.44 -3.36
N LEU A 153 -7.11 -11.19 -3.83
CA LEU A 153 -6.94 -10.04 -2.96
C LEU A 153 -8.11 -9.88 -1.99
N SER A 154 -9.34 -10.19 -2.41
CA SER A 154 -10.49 -10.16 -1.53
C SER A 154 -10.40 -11.18 -0.39
N GLU A 155 -9.74 -12.31 -0.63
CA GLU A 155 -9.55 -13.38 0.37
C GLU A 155 -8.35 -13.10 1.28
N ASN A 156 -7.29 -12.49 0.73
CA ASN A 156 -6.05 -12.17 1.45
C ASN A 156 -6.02 -10.72 1.96
N PHE A 157 -7.16 -10.03 1.99
CA PHE A 157 -7.23 -8.68 2.52
C PHE A 157 -7.03 -8.74 4.05
N PRO A 158 -6.02 -8.05 4.61
CA PRO A 158 -5.60 -8.29 5.99
C PRO A 158 -6.53 -7.70 7.05
N PHE A 159 -7.51 -6.87 6.66
CA PHE A 159 -8.35 -6.15 7.60
C PHE A 159 -9.82 -6.57 7.51
N SER A 160 -10.51 -6.47 8.65
CA SER A 160 -11.96 -6.55 8.67
C SER A 160 -12.56 -5.21 8.27
N VAL A 161 -13.36 -5.19 7.22
CA VAL A 161 -14.22 -4.04 6.93
C VAL A 161 -15.27 -3.96 8.06
N PRO A 162 -15.52 -2.77 8.65
CA PRO A 162 -16.49 -2.59 9.74
C PRO A 162 -17.93 -2.98 9.38
#